data_AF-A0AAV8Y222-F1
#
_entry.id   AF-A0AAV8Y222-F1
#
_cell.length_a   1.000
_cell.length_b   1.000
_cell.length_c   1.000
_cell.angle_alpha   90.00
_cell.angle_beta   90.00
_cell.angle_gamma   90.00
#
_symmetry.space_group_name_H-M   'P 1'
#
loop_
_entity.id
_entity.type
_entity.pdbx_description
1 polymer ?
#
loop_
_entity_poly.entity_id
_entity_poly.type
_entity_poly.pdbx_seq_one_letter_code
_entity_poly.pdbx_strand_id
1 'polypeptide(L)'
;MTKPRPEELQKIKEALTKNGYKKKNIDRVCRTQRTKVDQQPTTYACLPYGSGVTDKLKKTLSKNNIGVRFRTVKSIQQVLPSNKDPVPRLLTKGVYELKCTCGKSYIGQTRRSIQCRIKEHQRYTRLGNTDK
;
A
#
# COMPACT_ATOMS: atom_id res chain seq x y z
N MET A 1 -22.33 2.14 -11.17
CA MET A 1 -23.74 2.42 -11.52
C MET A 1 -23.73 3.39 -12.69
N THR A 2 -24.19 2.95 -13.86
CA THR A 2 -24.27 3.75 -15.08
C THR A 2 -25.32 4.86 -14.89
N LYS A 3 -24.97 6.11 -15.22
CA LYS A 3 -25.91 7.24 -15.12
C LYS A 3 -27.05 7.00 -16.12
N PRO A 4 -28.34 7.08 -15.71
CA PRO A 4 -29.45 6.92 -16.64
C PRO A 4 -29.42 8.04 -17.69
N ARG A 5 -29.66 7.67 -18.95
CA ARG A 5 -29.66 8.61 -20.08
C ARG A 5 -30.82 9.60 -19.92
N PRO A 6 -30.71 10.84 -20.42
CA PRO A 6 -31.74 11.88 -20.24
C PRO A 6 -33.12 11.46 -20.78
N GLU A 7 -33.15 10.64 -21.83
CA GLU A 7 -34.37 10.06 -22.41
C GLU A 7 -35.05 9.04 -21.49
N GLU A 8 -34.26 8.24 -20.75
CA GLU A 8 -34.79 7.27 -19.79
C GLU A 8 -35.46 7.98 -18.61
N LEU A 9 -34.90 9.12 -18.19
CA LEU A 9 -35.48 9.95 -17.12
C LEU A 9 -36.85 10.53 -17.51
N GLN A 10 -37.05 10.90 -18.78
CA GLN A 10 -38.36 11.36 -19.26
C GLN A 10 -39.40 10.22 -19.23
N LYS A 11 -39.05 9.04 -19.76
CA LYS A 11 -39.92 7.86 -19.73
C LYS A 11 -40.33 7.47 -18.31
N ILE A 12 -39.40 7.52 -17.35
CA ILE A 12 -39.67 7.23 -15.94
C ILE A 12 -40.64 8.27 -15.33
N LYS A 13 -40.44 9.56 -15.61
CA LYS A 13 -41.35 10.62 -15.13
C LYS A 13 -42.77 10.44 -15.68
N GLU A 14 -42.90 10.09 -16.95
CA GLU A 14 -44.20 9.83 -17.58
C GLU A 14 -44.89 8.61 -16.97
N ALA A 15 -44.15 7.50 -16.80
CA ALA A 15 -44.68 6.29 -16.16
C ALA A 15 -45.14 6.56 -14.72
N LEU A 16 -44.38 7.31 -13.93
CA LEU A 16 -44.75 7.68 -12.57
C LEU A 16 -45.99 8.58 -12.53
N THR A 17 -46.12 9.49 -13.49
CA THR A 17 -47.30 10.36 -13.59
C THR A 17 -48.55 9.55 -13.96
N LYS A 18 -48.42 8.59 -14.89
CA LYS A 18 -49.51 7.66 -15.26
C LYS A 18 -49.94 6.75 -14.10
N ASN A 19 -49.02 6.38 -13.21
CA ASN A 19 -49.30 5.60 -12.01
C ASN A 19 -49.89 6.42 -10.84
N GLY A 20 -50.30 7.68 -11.06
CA GLY A 20 -50.99 8.49 -10.06
C GLY A 20 -50.08 9.14 -9.01
N TYR A 21 -48.76 9.11 -9.19
CA TYR A 21 -47.85 9.81 -8.28
C TYR A 21 -47.95 11.33 -8.46
N LYS A 22 -48.05 12.07 -7.35
CA LYS A 22 -48.08 13.54 -7.36
C LYS A 22 -46.78 14.10 -7.94
N LYS A 23 -46.88 14.99 -8.94
CA LYS A 23 -45.73 15.66 -9.59
C LYS A 23 -44.73 16.27 -8.60
N LYS A 24 -45.23 16.86 -7.50
CA LYS A 24 -44.41 17.42 -6.41
C LYS A 24 -43.43 16.40 -5.80
N ASN A 25 -43.86 15.14 -5.65
CA ASN A 25 -43.02 14.08 -5.10
C ASN A 25 -41.97 13.61 -6.11
N ILE A 26 -42.36 13.49 -7.38
CA ILE A 26 -41.47 13.12 -8.49
C ILE A 26 -40.36 14.17 -8.63
N ASP A 27 -40.72 15.46 -8.64
CA ASP A 27 -39.77 16.56 -8.75
C ASP A 27 -38.85 16.67 -7.54
N ARG A 28 -39.36 16.38 -6.34
CA ARG A 28 -38.54 16.33 -5.11
C ARG A 28 -37.46 15.26 -5.24
N VAL A 29 -37.83 14.05 -5.64
CA VAL A 29 -36.87 12.93 -5.81
C VAL A 29 -35.85 13.24 -6.90
N CYS A 30 -36.27 13.78 -8.04
CA CYS A 30 -35.36 14.18 -9.11
C CYS A 30 -34.37 15.28 -8.66
N ARG A 31 -34.79 16.23 -7.84
CA ARG A 31 -33.89 17.25 -7.27
C ARG A 31 -32.89 16.66 -6.28
N THR A 32 -33.34 15.80 -5.37
CA THR A 32 -32.46 15.13 -4.39
C THR A 32 -31.44 14.22 -5.06
N GLN A 33 -31.76 13.61 -6.20
CA GLN A 33 -30.80 12.83 -6.99
C GLN A 33 -29.79 13.72 -7.74
N ARG A 34 -30.21 14.89 -8.24
CA ARG A 34 -29.28 15.85 -8.88
C ARG A 34 -28.24 16.43 -7.91
N THR A 35 -28.57 16.60 -6.64
CA THR A 35 -27.60 17.04 -5.62
C THR A 35 -26.65 15.92 -5.18
N LYS A 36 -27.00 14.66 -5.43
CA LYS A 36 -26.14 13.48 -5.23
C LYS A 36 -25.32 13.12 -6.47
N VAL A 37 -25.16 14.03 -7.44
CA VAL A 37 -24.19 13.80 -8.51
C VAL A 37 -22.82 13.77 -7.83
N ASP A 38 -22.17 12.60 -7.86
CA ASP A 38 -20.81 12.33 -7.40
C ASP A 38 -19.88 13.51 -7.73
N GLN A 39 -19.71 14.43 -6.79
CA GLN A 39 -18.60 15.37 -6.82
C GLN A 39 -17.39 14.54 -6.43
N GLN A 40 -16.76 13.93 -7.42
CA GLN A 40 -15.45 13.35 -7.22
C GLN A 40 -14.54 14.48 -6.74
N PRO A 41 -13.88 14.32 -5.59
CA PRO A 41 -13.04 15.38 -5.06
C PRO A 41 -11.91 15.67 -6.06
N THR A 42 -11.62 16.96 -6.27
CA THR A 42 -10.58 17.43 -7.19
C THR A 42 -9.18 17.09 -6.66
N THR A 43 -9.02 16.95 -5.35
CA THR A 43 -7.74 16.67 -4.71
C THR A 43 -7.92 15.76 -3.50
N TYR A 44 -6.92 14.94 -3.19
CA TYR A 44 -6.93 14.04 -2.04
C TYR A 44 -5.84 14.41 -1.02
N ALA A 45 -6.21 14.41 0.25
CA ALA A 45 -5.30 14.51 1.38
C ALA A 45 -5.19 13.16 2.11
N CYS A 46 -3.96 12.77 2.48
CA CYS A 46 -3.70 11.58 3.28
C CYS A 46 -3.49 11.96 4.74
N LEU A 47 -4.30 11.41 5.64
CA LEU A 47 -4.27 11.71 7.06
C LEU A 47 -4.14 10.41 7.87
N PRO A 48 -3.39 10.39 8.98
CA PRO A 48 -3.48 9.29 9.92
C PRO A 48 -4.88 9.24 10.54
N TYR A 49 -5.47 8.06 10.74
CA TYR A 49 -6.77 7.95 11.41
C TYR A 49 -6.64 8.25 12.92
N GLY A 50 -7.50 9.11 13.44
CA GLY A 50 -7.58 9.48 14.86
C GLY A 50 -9.03 9.78 15.20
N SER A 51 -9.64 8.92 16.00
CA SER A 51 -11.09 8.93 16.26
C SER A 51 -11.61 10.32 16.66
N GLY A 52 -12.72 10.74 16.03
CA GLY A 52 -13.39 12.00 16.33
C GLY A 52 -12.77 13.23 15.66
N VAL A 53 -11.45 13.45 15.75
CA VAL A 53 -10.80 14.65 15.16
C VAL A 53 -10.72 14.51 13.64
N THR A 54 -10.27 13.36 13.15
CA THR A 54 -10.07 13.15 11.71
C THR A 54 -11.37 13.09 10.94
N ASP A 55 -12.46 12.71 11.61
CA ASP A 55 -13.81 12.70 11.04
C ASP A 55 -14.36 14.12 10.86
N LYS A 56 -14.14 15.00 11.86
CA LYS A 56 -14.45 16.44 11.74
C LYS A 56 -13.64 17.08 10.62
N LEU A 57 -12.34 16.78 10.55
CA LEU A 57 -11.46 17.26 9.48
C LEU A 57 -11.92 16.78 8.10
N LYS A 58 -12.26 15.50 7.95
CA LYS A 58 -12.81 14.95 6.70
C LYS A 58 -14.07 15.69 6.27
N LYS A 59 -15.00 15.95 7.20
CA LYS A 59 -16.24 16.68 6.91
C LYS A 59 -15.96 18.11 6.43
N THR A 60 -15.02 18.82 7.06
CA THR A 60 -14.62 20.18 6.66
C THR A 60 -13.90 20.18 5.32
N LEU A 61 -13.01 19.22 5.06
CA LEU A 61 -12.28 19.10 3.80
C LEU A 61 -13.20 18.71 2.63
N SER A 62 -14.19 17.85 2.87
CA SER A 62 -15.17 17.47 1.85
C SER A 62 -16.03 18.63 1.37
N LYS A 63 -16.33 19.62 2.23
CA LYS A 63 -17.01 20.86 1.82
C LYS A 63 -16.18 21.70 0.84
N ASN A 64 -14.86 21.55 0.87
CA ASN A 64 -13.92 22.25 0.00
C ASN A 64 -13.52 21.38 -1.22
N ASN A 65 -14.29 20.34 -1.56
CA ASN A 65 -13.98 19.38 -2.63
C ASN A 65 -12.66 18.61 -2.45
N ILE A 66 -12.16 18.49 -1.21
CA ILE A 66 -10.96 17.72 -0.88
C ILE A 66 -11.38 16.38 -0.25
N GLY A 67 -11.00 15.29 -0.90
CA GLY A 67 -11.21 13.94 -0.40
C GLY A 67 -10.16 13.58 0.63
N VAL A 68 -10.54 12.90 1.70
CA VAL A 68 -9.58 12.40 2.71
C VAL A 68 -9.44 10.89 2.59
N ARG A 69 -8.21 10.40 2.49
CA ARG A 69 -7.85 8.99 2.66
C ARG A 69 -7.11 8.80 3.97
N PHE A 70 -7.48 7.77 4.70
CA PHE A 70 -6.84 7.44 5.96
C PHE A 70 -5.70 6.45 5.76
N ARG A 71 -4.55 6.74 6.37
CA ARG A 71 -3.40 5.83 6.45
C ARG A 71 -3.16 5.46 7.91
N THR A 72 -2.66 4.26 8.18
CA THR A 72 -2.17 3.93 9.53
C THR A 72 -0.78 4.56 9.75
N VAL A 73 -0.51 5.01 10.98
CA VAL A 73 0.81 5.58 11.34
C VAL A 73 1.91 4.52 11.30
N LYS A 74 1.60 3.32 11.80
CA LYS A 74 2.49 2.16 11.76
C LYS A 74 1.86 1.05 10.91
N SER A 75 2.67 0.40 10.08
CA SER A 75 2.23 -0.80 9.37
C SER A 75 2.27 -2.01 10.31
N ILE A 76 1.46 -3.03 10.03
CA ILE A 76 1.46 -4.27 10.81
C ILE A 76 2.87 -4.90 10.80
N GLN A 77 3.58 -4.84 9.68
CA GLN A 77 4.96 -5.33 9.55
C GLN A 77 5.97 -4.59 10.45
N GLN A 78 5.71 -3.33 10.80
CA GLN A 78 6.57 -2.60 11.74
C GLN A 78 6.29 -2.96 13.20
N VAL A 79 5.07 -3.39 13.51
CA VAL A 79 4.67 -3.76 14.87
C VAL A 79 4.97 -5.23 15.15
N LEU A 80 4.71 -6.09 14.16
CA LEU A 80 4.93 -7.52 14.27
C LEU A 80 6.33 -7.86 13.76
N PRO A 81 7.20 -8.45 14.60
CA PRO A 81 8.46 -8.99 14.11
C PRO A 81 8.20 -10.11 13.10
N SER A 82 9.18 -10.35 12.24
CA SER A 82 9.17 -11.53 11.37
C SER A 82 9.02 -12.80 12.22
N ASN A 83 8.14 -13.72 11.81
CA ASN A 83 7.99 -15.03 12.46
C ASN A 83 9.20 -15.96 12.24
N LYS A 84 10.27 -15.45 11.62
CA LYS A 84 11.52 -16.18 11.42
C LYS A 84 12.56 -15.64 12.38
N ASP A 85 13.29 -16.53 13.02
CA ASP A 85 14.44 -16.16 13.81
C ASP A 85 15.47 -15.43 12.94
N PRO A 86 16.06 -14.34 13.43
CA PRO A 86 17.11 -13.64 12.72
C PRO A 86 18.32 -14.56 12.59
N VAL A 87 18.66 -14.93 11.35
CA VAL A 87 19.87 -15.72 11.07
C VAL A 87 21.09 -14.79 11.14
N PRO A 88 22.12 -15.10 11.95
CA PRO A 88 23.37 -14.36 11.98
C PRO A 88 23.99 -14.26 10.59
N ARG A 89 24.58 -13.10 10.25
CA ARG A 89 25.12 -12.82 8.91
C ARG A 89 26.10 -13.89 8.40
N LEU A 90 26.89 -14.49 9.29
CA LEU A 90 27.87 -15.54 8.95
C LEU A 90 27.23 -16.86 8.52
N LEU A 91 26.01 -17.16 8.99
CA LEU A 91 25.26 -18.35 8.63
C LEU A 91 24.43 -18.15 7.35
N THR A 92 24.32 -16.92 6.88
CA THR A 92 23.57 -16.55 5.68
C THR A 92 24.38 -16.82 4.41
N LYS A 93 23.66 -17.00 3.30
CA LYS A 93 24.21 -17.10 1.93
C LYS A 93 24.42 -15.69 1.38
N GLY A 94 25.41 -15.48 0.52
CA GLY A 94 25.61 -14.17 -0.06
C GLY A 94 27.03 -13.93 -0.58
N VAL A 95 27.33 -12.67 -0.81
CA VAL A 95 28.67 -12.18 -1.16
C VAL A 95 29.43 -11.89 0.13
N TYR A 96 30.70 -12.27 0.17
CA TYR A 96 31.58 -12.07 1.32
C TYR A 96 32.97 -11.65 0.87
N GLU A 97 33.71 -11.01 1.78
CA GLU A 97 35.11 -10.60 1.63
C GLU A 97 35.90 -11.24 2.78
N LEU A 98 36.95 -12.00 2.45
CA LEU A 98 37.91 -12.52 3.42
C LEU A 98 39.22 -11.77 3.31
N LYS A 99 39.62 -11.08 4.37
CA LYS A 99 40.92 -10.41 4.45
C LYS A 99 41.95 -11.40 4.98
N CYS A 100 42.95 -11.69 4.16
CA CYS A 100 44.06 -12.56 4.54
C CYS A 100 45.17 -11.74 5.23
N THR A 101 45.97 -12.41 6.06
CA THR A 101 47.15 -11.81 6.70
C THR A 101 48.22 -11.38 5.70
N CYS A 102 48.23 -11.95 4.49
CA CYS A 102 49.14 -11.55 3.41
C CYS A 102 48.73 -10.25 2.68
N GLY A 103 47.71 -9.54 3.18
CA GLY A 103 47.21 -8.29 2.60
C GLY A 103 46.29 -8.47 1.38
N LYS A 104 46.07 -9.70 0.92
CA LYS A 104 45.11 -10.01 -0.16
C LYS A 104 43.70 -10.20 0.39
N SER A 105 42.69 -9.78 -0.38
CA SER A 105 41.28 -9.97 -0.08
C SER A 105 40.64 -10.94 -1.08
N TYR A 106 39.98 -11.99 -0.59
CA TYR A 106 39.20 -12.91 -1.40
C TYR A 106 37.72 -12.53 -1.36
N ILE A 107 37.16 -12.13 -2.51
CA ILE A 107 35.75 -11.78 -2.67
C ILE A 107 35.06 -12.91 -3.42
N GLY A 108 33.98 -13.45 -2.87
CA GLY A 108 33.25 -14.54 -3.50
C GLY A 108 31.77 -14.54 -3.18
N GLN A 109 31.00 -15.25 -4.01
CA GLN A 109 29.59 -15.55 -3.75
C GLN A 109 29.46 -17.00 -3.27
N THR A 110 28.66 -17.22 -2.22
CA THR A 110 28.37 -18.58 -1.71
C THR A 110 26.87 -18.85 -1.62
N ARG A 111 26.48 -20.03 -2.11
CA ARG A 111 25.14 -20.60 -1.89
C ARG A 111 25.02 -21.37 -0.57
N ARG A 112 26.14 -21.56 0.15
CA ARG A 112 26.24 -22.11 1.52
C ARG A 112 26.44 -20.97 2.52
N SER A 113 26.51 -21.27 3.82
CA SER A 113 26.87 -20.25 4.82
C SER A 113 28.26 -19.67 4.54
N ILE A 114 28.45 -18.38 4.84
CA ILE A 114 29.75 -17.71 4.76
C ILE A 114 30.75 -18.37 5.72
N GLN A 115 30.29 -18.85 6.88
CA GLN A 115 31.12 -19.57 7.85
C GLN A 115 31.81 -20.81 7.24
N CYS A 116 31.13 -21.56 6.37
CA CYS A 116 31.77 -22.68 5.68
C CYS A 116 32.91 -22.22 4.77
N ARG A 117 32.75 -21.08 4.09
CA ARG A 117 33.80 -20.51 3.23
C ARG A 117 35.00 -20.00 4.01
N ILE A 118 34.77 -19.39 5.17
CA ILE A 118 35.84 -18.99 6.09
C ILE A 118 36.69 -20.21 6.49
N LYS A 119 36.05 -21.31 6.91
CA LYS A 119 36.74 -22.55 7.32
C LYS A 119 37.51 -23.19 6.15
N GLU A 120 36.91 -23.22 4.97
CA GLU A 120 37.57 -23.69 3.76
C GLU A 120 38.81 -22.84 3.45
N HIS A 121 38.68 -21.51 3.43
CA HIS A 121 39.79 -20.59 3.19
C HIS A 121 40.94 -20.76 4.21
N GLN A 122 40.62 -20.87 5.50
CA GLN A 122 41.62 -21.17 6.55
C GLN A 122 42.32 -22.51 6.31
N ARG A 123 41.59 -23.53 5.87
CA ARG A 123 42.18 -24.83 5.51
C ARG A 123 43.08 -24.74 4.28
N TYR A 124 42.68 -24.02 3.25
CA TYR A 124 43.46 -23.83 2.02
C TYR A 124 44.75 -23.05 2.28
N THR A 125 44.66 -21.94 3.02
CA THR A 125 45.82 -21.12 3.42
C THR A 125 46.81 -21.92 4.27
N ARG A 126 46.32 -22.74 5.22
CA ARG A 126 47.17 -23.65 6.01
C ARG A 126 47.91 -24.68 5.16
N LEU A 127 47.32 -25.13 4.06
CA LEU A 127 47.89 -26.14 3.17
C LEU A 127 48.76 -25.55 2.05
N GLY A 128 48.97 -24.23 2.00
CA GLY A 128 49.79 -23.58 0.96
C GLY A 128 49.17 -23.55 -0.44
N ASN A 129 47.91 -23.97 -0.58
CA ASN A 129 47.20 -24.02 -1.85
C ASN A 129 46.54 -22.66 -2.15
N THR A 130 47.35 -21.61 -2.33
CA THR A 130 46.88 -20.23 -2.47
C THR A 130 46.57 -19.79 -3.91
N ASP A 131 46.64 -20.70 -4.89
CA ASP A 131 46.45 -20.36 -6.30
C ASP A 131 45.04 -20.66 -6.80
N LYS A 132 44.21 -19.61 -6.80
CA LYS A 132 43.20 -19.28 -7.82
C LYS A 132 42.61 -17.88 -7.59
#